data_AF-A0A7R9FAI5-F1
#
_entry.id   AF-A0A7R9FAI5-F1
#
_cell.length_a   1.000
_cell.length_b   1.000
_cell.length_c   1.000
_cell.angle_alpha   90.00
_cell.angle_beta   90.00
_cell.angle_gamma   90.00
#
_symmetry.space_group_name_H-M   'P 1'
#
loop_
_entity.id
_entity.type
_entity.pdbx_description
1 polymer ?
#
loop_
_entity_poly.entity_id
_entity_poly.type
_entity_poly.pdbx_seq_one_letter_code
_entity_poly.pdbx_strand_id
1 'polypeptide(L)'
;ILRLAWSELFLLRAAYWPIDVSALIRWALSTERKDPSMSTSGLLRRVLAMCQKLNLDAVELSLLETLILCRTDLVVNGDLEKILSGSRARAQTTLGHYVGQTSPHQPARFGDLLLILPVLCGPSSRGLQNMLFRPIIGDIPVEQVITTI
;
A
#
# COMPACT_ATOMS: atom_id res chain seq x y z
N ILE A 1 2.42 -12.67 6.33
CA ILE A 1 1.61 -11.46 6.05
C ILE A 1 2.40 -10.42 5.27
N LEU A 2 3.56 -9.96 5.76
CA LEU A 2 4.41 -9.00 5.03
C LEU A 2 4.71 -9.42 3.58
N ARG A 3 5.06 -10.68 3.33
CA ARG A 3 5.26 -11.22 1.97
C ARG A 3 4.05 -11.10 1.02
N LEU A 4 2.85 -10.90 1.54
CA LEU A 4 1.62 -10.85 0.75
C LEU A 4 1.06 -9.43 0.66
N ALA A 5 1.35 -8.59 1.66
CA ALA A 5 0.90 -7.20 1.74
C ALA A 5 1.99 -6.19 1.35
N TRP A 6 3.18 -6.65 0.95
CA TRP A 6 4.32 -5.77 0.67
C TRP A 6 4.03 -4.74 -0.41
N SER A 7 3.30 -5.13 -1.46
CA SER A 7 2.99 -4.24 -2.58
C SER A 7 2.09 -3.10 -2.12
N GLU A 8 1.08 -3.38 -1.30
CA GLU A 8 0.18 -2.37 -0.74
C GLU A 8 0.91 -1.41 0.20
N LEU A 9 1.75 -1.95 1.09
CA LEU A 9 2.59 -1.15 2.00
C LEU A 9 3.57 -0.27 1.23
N PHE A 10 4.23 -0.84 0.22
CA PHE A 10 5.15 -0.12 -0.64
C PHE A 10 4.43 1.02 -1.37
N LEU A 11 3.27 0.77 -1.96
CA LEU A 11 2.49 1.79 -2.65
C LEU A 11 2.05 2.92 -1.73
N LEU A 12 1.54 2.56 -0.55
CA LEU A 12 1.13 3.52 0.46
C LEU A 12 2.32 4.38 0.89
N ARG A 13 3.49 3.79 1.15
CA ARG A 13 4.70 4.54 1.54
C ARG A 13 5.31 5.35 0.41
N ALA A 14 5.36 4.79 -0.79
CA ALA A 14 5.91 5.46 -1.97
C ALA A 14 5.15 6.76 -2.25
N ALA A 15 3.82 6.78 -2.10
CA ALA A 15 3.02 7.98 -2.29
C ALA A 15 3.48 9.18 -1.45
N TYR A 16 4.12 8.93 -0.30
CA TYR A 16 4.58 9.94 0.67
C TYR A 16 6.10 10.06 0.74
N TRP A 17 6.85 9.43 -0.17
CA TRP A 17 8.29 9.64 -0.21
C TRP A 17 8.63 11.07 -0.65
N PRO A 18 9.72 11.66 -0.12
CA PRO A 18 10.18 12.99 -0.51
C PRO A 18 10.75 13.03 -1.94
N ILE A 19 10.87 11.88 -2.60
CA ILE A 19 11.41 11.72 -3.95
C ILE A 19 10.24 11.71 -4.94
N ASP A 20 10.41 12.35 -6.09
CA ASP A 20 9.44 12.28 -7.19
C ASP A 20 9.32 10.83 -7.70
N VAL A 21 8.32 10.10 -7.18
CA VAL A 21 8.01 8.73 -7.61
C VAL A 21 7.71 8.69 -9.11
N SER A 22 7.29 9.81 -9.71
CA SER A 22 7.10 9.92 -11.16
C SER A 22 8.41 9.82 -11.93
N ALA A 23 9.53 10.26 -11.35
CA ALA A 23 10.86 10.06 -11.93
C ALA A 23 11.27 8.58 -11.85
N LEU A 24 10.97 7.90 -10.75
CA LEU A 24 11.23 6.47 -10.57
C LEU A 24 10.41 5.63 -11.57
N ILE A 25 9.14 5.97 -11.76
CA ILE A 25 8.27 5.33 -12.77
C ILE A 25 8.78 5.60 -14.18
N ARG A 26 9.19 6.84 -14.50
CA ARG A 26 9.77 7.17 -15.81
C ARG A 26 11.06 6.40 -16.07
N TRP A 27 11.91 6.25 -15.05
CA TRP A 27 13.13 5.45 -15.13
C TRP A 27 12.79 3.99 -15.43
N ALA A 28 11.88 3.39 -14.66
CA ALA A 28 11.42 2.02 -14.86
C ALA A 28 10.86 1.78 -16.27
N LEU A 29 10.07 2.74 -16.79
CA LEU A 29 9.52 2.70 -18.15
C LEU A 29 10.60 2.80 -19.24
N SER A 30 11.72 3.48 -18.97
CA SER A 30 12.83 3.60 -19.93
C SER A 30 13.66 2.32 -20.04
N THR A 31 13.70 1.52 -18.97
CA THR A 31 14.35 0.21 -18.92
C THR A 31 13.51 -0.91 -19.56
N GLU A 32 12.19 -0.76 -19.64
CA GLU A 32 11.30 -1.76 -20.24
C GLU A 32 11.18 -1.59 -21.76
N ARG A 33 12.07 -2.27 -22.51
CA ARG A 33 11.94 -2.39 -23.97
C ARG A 33 10.87 -3.44 -24.32
N LYS A 34 9.69 -2.98 -24.76
CA LYS A 34 8.64 -3.74 -25.50
C LYS A 34 7.92 -4.89 -24.75
N ASP A 35 7.30 -4.61 -23.61
CA ASP A 35 6.27 -5.51 -23.05
C ASP A 35 4.98 -4.74 -22.72
N PRO A 36 3.80 -5.41 -22.60
CA PRO A 36 2.48 -4.79 -22.43
C PRO A 36 2.25 -4.13 -21.05
N SER A 37 3.33 -3.74 -20.36
CA SER A 37 3.33 -3.14 -19.00
C SER A 37 2.81 -1.70 -18.94
N MET A 38 2.47 -1.09 -20.08
CA MET A 38 1.99 0.29 -20.13
C MET A 38 0.72 0.52 -19.28
N SER A 39 -0.17 -0.48 -19.21
CA SER A 39 -1.37 -0.44 -18.36
C SER A 39 -1.05 -0.39 -16.86
N THR A 40 -0.01 -1.10 -16.41
CA THR A 40 0.40 -1.16 -15.01
C THR A 40 0.97 0.19 -14.54
N SER A 41 1.70 0.89 -15.40
CA SER A 41 2.27 2.22 -15.08
C SER A 41 1.22 3.33 -14.94
N GLY A 42 0.16 3.27 -15.74
CA GLY A 42 -0.96 4.21 -15.66
C GLY A 42 -1.77 3.99 -14.39
N LEU A 43 -2.05 2.72 -14.07
CA LEU A 43 -2.71 2.33 -12.83
C LEU A 43 -1.89 2.75 -11.60
N LEU A 44 -0.58 2.47 -11.59
CA LEU A 44 0.32 2.84 -10.50
C LEU A 44 0.29 4.35 -10.24
N ARG A 45 0.48 5.17 -11.28
CA ARG A 45 0.45 6.64 -11.15
C ARG A 45 -0.89 7.11 -10.60
N ARG A 46 -1.99 6.51 -11.06
CA ARG A 46 -3.33 6.84 -10.57
C ARG A 46 -3.48 6.49 -9.10
N VAL A 47 -3.02 5.33 -8.65
CA VAL A 47 -3.05 4.90 -7.25
C VAL A 47 -2.25 5.85 -6.37
N LEU A 48 -1.01 6.17 -6.77
CA LEU A 48 -0.16 7.11 -6.03
C LEU A 48 -0.80 8.50 -5.92
N ALA A 49 -1.37 9.01 -7.02
CA ALA A 49 -2.05 10.31 -7.02
C ALA A 49 -3.30 10.30 -6.11
N MET A 50 -4.07 9.21 -6.08
CA MET A 50 -5.20 9.06 -5.16
C MET A 50 -4.74 9.04 -3.71
N CYS A 51 -3.66 8.32 -3.40
CA CYS A 51 -3.07 8.32 -2.06
C CYS A 51 -2.61 9.74 -1.66
N GLN A 52 -1.87 10.44 -2.52
CA GLN A 52 -1.38 11.79 -2.26
C GLN A 52 -2.51 12.80 -2.02
N LYS A 53 -3.62 12.68 -2.76
CA LYS A 53 -4.79 13.56 -2.60
C LYS A 53 -5.41 13.49 -1.20
N LEU A 54 -5.26 12.38 -0.48
CA LEU A 54 -5.78 12.24 0.89
C LEU A 54 -5.03 13.10 1.90
N ASN A 55 -3.79 13.52 1.58
CA ASN A 55 -2.91 14.25 2.48
C ASN A 55 -2.88 13.60 3.87
N LEU A 56 -2.47 12.34 3.93
CA LEU A 56 -2.38 11.59 5.18
C LEU A 56 -1.36 12.24 6.11
N ASP A 57 -1.73 12.37 7.37
CA ASP A 57 -0.75 12.64 8.42
C ASP A 57 -0.06 11.34 8.88
N ALA A 58 0.92 11.48 9.79
CA ALA A 58 1.69 10.35 10.29
C ALA A 58 0.84 9.33 11.05
N VAL A 59 -0.22 9.77 11.75
CA VAL A 59 -1.09 8.89 12.54
C VAL A 59 -1.97 8.08 11.60
N GLU A 60 -2.64 8.73 10.66
CA GLU A 60 -3.48 8.08 9.65
C GLU A 60 -2.68 7.09 8.81
N LEU A 61 -1.48 7.48 8.38
CA LEU A 61 -0.58 6.60 7.63
C LEU A 61 -0.27 5.33 8.43
N SER A 62 0.10 5.47 9.71
CA SER A 62 0.42 4.32 10.58
C SER A 62 -0.79 3.41 10.83
N LEU A 63 -1.99 3.99 10.95
CA LEU A 63 -3.23 3.24 11.14
C LEU A 63 -3.62 2.49 9.86
N LEU A 64 -3.47 3.10 8.68
CA LEU A 64 -3.70 2.42 7.41
C LEU A 64 -2.72 1.26 7.19
N GLU A 65 -1.44 1.43 7.50
CA GLU A 65 -0.48 0.32 7.48
C GLU A 65 -0.87 -0.82 8.41
N THR A 66 -1.33 -0.48 9.62
CA THR A 66 -1.84 -1.47 10.58
C THR A 66 -3.02 -2.24 9.98
N LEU A 67 -3.93 -1.56 9.28
CA LEU A 67 -5.08 -2.20 8.64
C LEU A 67 -4.68 -3.12 7.47
N ILE A 68 -3.66 -2.74 6.69
CA ILE A 68 -3.06 -3.57 5.64
C ILE A 68 -2.41 -4.82 6.24
N LEU A 69 -1.68 -4.67 7.34
CA LEU A 69 -1.00 -5.76 8.04
C LEU A 69 -1.97 -6.67 8.80
N CYS A 70 -3.09 -6.18 9.30
CA CYS A 70 -4.07 -6.98 10.03
C CYS A 70 -5.06 -7.69 9.11
N ARG A 71 -4.59 -8.29 8.01
CA ARG A 71 -5.38 -9.10 7.08
C ARG A 71 -5.61 -10.52 7.60
N THR A 72 -6.84 -10.79 7.98
CA THR A 72 -7.30 -12.11 8.47
C THR A 72 -7.45 -13.13 7.34
N ASP A 73 -7.68 -12.66 6.10
CA ASP A 73 -7.78 -13.46 4.88
C ASP A 73 -6.50 -14.24 4.52
N LEU A 74 -5.38 -13.90 5.15
CA LEU A 74 -4.06 -14.47 4.88
C LEU A 74 -3.62 -15.50 5.92
N VAL A 75 -4.49 -15.86 6.87
CA VAL A 75 -4.16 -16.70 8.03
C VAL A 75 -5.04 -17.93 8.09
N VAL A 76 -4.41 -19.09 8.33
CA VAL A 76 -5.09 -20.40 8.47
C VAL A 76 -5.21 -20.81 9.95
N ASN A 77 -4.46 -20.17 10.85
CA ASN A 77 -4.48 -20.44 12.29
C ASN A 77 -5.53 -19.55 13.00
N GLY A 78 -6.54 -20.18 13.60
CA GLY A 78 -7.65 -19.49 14.26
C GLY A 78 -7.26 -18.60 15.46
N ASP A 79 -6.16 -18.90 16.17
CA ASP A 79 -5.71 -18.03 17.26
C ASP A 79 -5.08 -16.74 16.75
N LEU A 80 -4.31 -16.83 15.66
CA LEU A 80 -3.73 -15.67 15.00
C LEU A 80 -4.82 -14.82 14.31
N GLU A 81 -5.85 -15.44 13.75
CA GLU A 81 -7.02 -14.76 13.20
C GLU A 81 -7.75 -13.89 14.24
N LYS A 82 -7.95 -14.43 15.46
CA LYS A 82 -8.54 -13.67 16.58
C LYS A 82 -7.70 -12.46 16.98
N ILE A 83 -6.38 -12.61 17.04
CA ILE A 83 -5.47 -11.51 17.39
C ILE A 83 -5.53 -10.41 16.33
N LEU A 84 -5.47 -10.79 15.05
CA LEU A 84 -5.48 -9.83 13.93
C LEU A 84 -6.83 -9.13 13.78
N SER A 85 -7.94 -9.84 13.95
CA SER A 85 -9.28 -9.24 13.92
C SER A 85 -9.47 -8.25 15.06
N GLY A 86 -9.04 -8.60 16.28
CA GLY A 86 -9.03 -7.67 17.42
C GLY A 86 -8.15 -6.44 17.18
N SER A 87 -6.97 -6.62 16.57
CA SER A 87 -6.08 -5.51 16.21
C SER A 87 -6.67 -4.61 15.13
N ARG A 88 -7.26 -5.19 14.08
CA ARG A 88 -7.96 -4.46 13.02
C ARG A 88 -9.11 -3.64 13.58
N ALA A 89 -9.95 -4.24 14.43
CA ALA A 89 -11.08 -3.54 15.05
C ALA A 89 -10.60 -2.34 15.88
N ARG A 90 -9.53 -2.52 16.70
CA ARG A 90 -8.94 -1.40 17.45
C ARG A 90 -8.41 -0.31 16.53
N ALA A 91 -7.72 -0.66 15.44
CA ALA A 91 -7.19 0.31 14.49
C ALA A 91 -8.32 1.11 13.81
N GLN A 92 -9.41 0.45 13.39
CA GLN A 92 -10.57 1.14 12.79
C GLN A 92 -11.26 2.08 13.78
N THR A 93 -11.48 1.63 15.02
CA THR A 93 -12.07 2.49 16.07
C THR A 93 -11.17 3.70 16.37
N THR A 94 -9.86 3.48 16.47
CA THR A 94 -8.88 4.55 16.72
C THR A 94 -8.88 5.56 15.57
N LEU A 95 -8.89 5.07 14.32
CA LEU A 95 -8.95 5.92 13.13
C LEU A 95 -10.23 6.76 13.08
N GLY A 96 -11.38 6.15 13.36
CA GLY A 96 -12.66 6.86 13.38
C GLY A 96 -12.70 7.97 14.43
N HIS A 97 -12.22 7.67 15.64
CA HIS A 97 -12.12 8.66 16.71
C HIS A 97 -11.13 9.78 16.36
N TYR A 98 -9.95 9.43 15.85
CA TYR A 98 -8.93 10.39 15.45
C TYR A 98 -9.44 11.36 14.38
N VAL A 99 -10.03 10.84 13.30
CA VAL A 99 -10.61 11.65 12.22
C VAL A 99 -11.72 12.56 12.74
N GLY A 100 -12.58 12.05 13.64
CA GLY A 100 -13.64 12.85 14.26
C GLY A 100 -13.10 14.04 15.08
N GLN A 101 -11.90 13.91 15.64
CA GLN A 101 -11.24 14.97 16.41
C GLN A 101 -10.44 15.93 15.52
N THR A 102 -9.67 15.42 14.56
CA THR A 102 -8.74 16.22 13.75
C THR A 102 -9.37 16.84 12.51
N SER A 103 -10.44 16.24 12.00
CA SER A 103 -11.11 16.65 10.76
C SER A 103 -12.63 16.76 10.90
N PRO A 104 -13.16 17.52 11.89
CA PRO A 104 -14.61 17.62 12.13
C PRO A 104 -15.40 18.20 10.95
N HIS A 105 -14.73 18.96 10.07
CA HIS A 105 -15.33 19.54 8.86
C HIS A 105 -15.35 18.57 7.66
N GLN A 106 -14.74 17.38 7.77
CA GLN A 106 -14.66 16.39 6.70
C GLN A 106 -15.30 15.06 7.15
N PRO A 107 -16.64 14.99 7.25
CA PRO A 107 -17.33 13.80 7.76
C PRO A 107 -17.08 12.54 6.91
N ALA A 108 -16.74 12.71 5.63
CA ALA A 108 -16.42 11.60 4.71
C ALA A 108 -14.99 11.06 4.87
N ARG A 109 -14.09 11.77 5.57
CA ARG A 109 -12.65 11.45 5.60
C ARG A 109 -12.38 10.02 6.07
N PHE A 110 -13.06 9.55 7.11
CA PHE A 110 -12.91 8.17 7.58
C PHE A 110 -13.23 7.15 6.47
N GLY A 111 -14.29 7.38 5.70
CA GLY A 111 -14.65 6.55 4.56
C GLY A 111 -13.61 6.63 3.45
N ASP A 112 -13.16 7.83 3.08
CA ASP A 112 -12.14 8.04 2.05
C ASP A 112 -10.82 7.31 2.39
N LEU A 113 -10.42 7.34 3.67
CA LEU A 113 -9.27 6.63 4.19
C LEU A 113 -9.43 5.11 4.09
N LEU A 114 -10.61 4.56 4.41
CA LEU A 114 -10.84 3.11 4.26
C LEU A 114 -10.92 2.68 2.80
N LEU A 115 -11.44 3.53 1.92
CA LEU A 115 -11.57 3.26 0.48
C LEU A 115 -10.23 3.24 -0.26
N ILE A 116 -9.15 3.78 0.31
CA ILE A 116 -7.82 3.66 -0.29
C ILE A 116 -7.25 2.23 -0.16
N LEU A 117 -7.64 1.48 0.86
CA LEU A 117 -7.15 0.12 1.10
C LEU A 117 -7.43 -0.84 -0.08
N PRO A 118 -8.67 -0.95 -0.60
CA PRO A 118 -8.93 -1.78 -1.78
C PRO A 118 -8.27 -1.23 -3.05
N VAL A 119 -8.08 0.08 -3.16
CA VAL A 119 -7.39 0.71 -4.30
C VAL A 119 -5.93 0.29 -4.38
N LEU A 120 -5.26 0.18 -3.23
CA LEU A 120 -3.87 -0.30 -3.12
C LEU A 120 -3.72 -1.77 -3.57
N CYS A 121 -4.80 -2.55 -3.52
CA CYS A 121 -4.81 -3.95 -4.00
C CYS A 121 -4.86 -4.06 -5.54
N GLY A 122 -5.12 -2.95 -6.26
CA GLY A 122 -5.31 -2.96 -7.71
C GLY A 122 -4.05 -3.32 -8.50
N PRO A 123 -2.89 -2.68 -8.25
CA PRO A 123 -1.64 -3.03 -8.92
C PRO A 123 -1.16 -4.42 -8.52
N SER A 124 -0.87 -5.28 -9.51
CA SER A 124 -0.31 -6.61 -9.25
C SER A 124 1.09 -6.51 -8.65
N SER A 125 1.35 -7.25 -7.56
CA SER A 125 2.67 -7.35 -6.93
C SER A 125 3.77 -7.75 -7.93
N ARG A 126 3.47 -8.70 -8.84
CA ARG A 126 4.39 -9.12 -9.91
C ARG A 126 4.67 -8.00 -10.91
N GLY A 127 3.63 -7.25 -11.31
CA GLY A 127 3.79 -6.11 -12.22
C GLY A 127 4.65 -5.02 -11.60
N LEU A 128 4.45 -4.76 -10.30
CA LEU A 128 5.22 -3.80 -9.53
C LEU A 128 6.68 -4.25 -9.36
N GLN A 129 6.91 -5.52 -9.04
CA GLN A 129 8.26 -6.10 -8.98
C GLN A 129 9.02 -5.95 -10.29
N ASN A 130 8.43 -6.40 -11.41
CA ASN A 130 9.11 -6.38 -12.70
C ASN A 130 9.52 -4.96 -13.11
N MET A 131 8.63 -4.00 -12.87
CA MET A 131 8.85 -2.62 -13.24
C MET A 131 9.86 -1.93 -12.31
N LEU A 132 9.75 -2.08 -10.99
CA LEU A 132 10.51 -1.26 -10.03
C LEU A 132 11.71 -1.97 -9.41
N PHE A 133 11.61 -3.27 -9.16
CA PHE A 133 12.58 -4.01 -8.36
C PHE A 133 13.51 -4.87 -9.21
N ARG A 134 13.02 -5.48 -10.29
CA ARG A 134 13.84 -6.33 -11.16
C ARG A 134 15.12 -5.66 -11.67
N PRO A 135 15.13 -4.37 -12.03
CA PRO A 135 16.37 -3.67 -12.39
C PRO A 135 17.40 -3.53 -11.26
N ILE A 136 16.97 -3.65 -9.99
CA ILE A 136 17.77 -3.42 -8.79
C ILE A 136 18.23 -4.75 -8.18
N ILE A 137 17.31 -5.71 -8.03
CA ILE A 137 17.55 -7.00 -7.36
C ILE A 137 17.61 -8.20 -8.32
N GLY A 138 17.53 -7.96 -9.63
CA GLY A 138 17.50 -9.02 -10.64
C GLY A 138 16.20 -9.83 -10.61
N ASP A 139 16.27 -11.10 -11.00
CA ASP A 139 15.11 -12.00 -11.05
C ASP A 139 14.68 -12.54 -9.66
N ILE A 140 15.28 -12.04 -8.57
CA ILE A 140 14.94 -12.44 -7.20
C ILE A 140 13.55 -11.88 -6.84
N PRO A 141 12.57 -12.71 -6.44
CA PRO A 141 11.28 -12.23 -5.98
C PRO A 141 11.40 -11.40 -4.71
N VAL A 142 10.69 -10.27 -4.66
CA VAL A 142 10.69 -9.36 -3.49
C VAL A 142 10.24 -10.11 -2.24
N GLU A 143 9.33 -11.07 -2.39
CA GLU A 143 8.85 -11.92 -1.31
C GLU A 143 9.94 -12.79 -0.67
N GLN A 144 11.03 -13.11 -1.39
CA GLN A 144 12.19 -13.81 -0.83
C GLN A 144 13.12 -12.83 -0.10
N VAL A 145 13.33 -11.64 -0.64
CA VAL A 145 14.11 -10.58 0.05
C VAL A 145 13.47 -10.24 1.40
N ILE A 146 12.14 -10.12 1.43
CA ILE A 146 11.39 -9.83 2.67
C ILE A 146 11.52 -10.96 3.71
N THR A 147 11.77 -12.21 3.31
CA THR A 147 11.97 -13.30 4.27
C THR A 147 13.35 -13.38 4.88
N THR A 148 14.33 -12.70 4.28
CA THR A 148 15.73 -12.71 4.75
C THR A 148 16.06 -11.55 5.68
N ILE A 149 15.13 -10.63 5.88
CA ILE A 149 15.25 -9.46 6.78
C ILE A 149 14.48 -9.78 8.06
#